data_AF-A0A2V2WV55-F1
#
_entry.id   AF-A0A2V2WV55-F1
#
_cell.length_a   1.000
_cell.length_b   1.000
_cell.length_c   1.000
_cell.angle_alpha   90.00
_cell.angle_beta   90.00
_cell.angle_gamma   90.00
#
_symmetry.space_group_name_H-M   'P 1'
#
loop_
_entity.id
_entity.type
_entity.pdbx_description
1 polymer ?
#
loop_
_entity_poly.entity_id
_entity_poly.type
_entity_poly.pdbx_seq_one_letter_code
_entity_poly.pdbx_strand_id
1 'polypeptide(L)'
;MLTPYQLELVEQAFHSLAPKGDDALPRIDEIFRVFDVSMHPRVKEGVMSPGAVREMLAYQFGESEKEQNGVTFDVFMRFHERMAMEAVNECVSDTEGFLTDTIKGVWRLHELLEPTFIRPAIPIEGFPSNIYATQLMSLVWPDESKPPRSYVLRVIHGVVQPLFSRGDLPPELRGFFAYPAELAGMKLIEVPVQISMQRWLDFVWEYAEGKYVAVPGIISARVDLETVPEYLRKLIIEPKVVKQLPSVQFVSTIKALNPMYKRTSDGYGYGIPEEVKRVHRWKSETHDGTACGLIYHGRVGKFTKKLYGQAQSLAASGINL
;
A
#
# COMPACT_ATOMS: atom_id res chain seq x y z
N MET A 1 27.58 -20.55 3.31
CA MET A 1 26.40 -21.12 2.62
C MET A 1 25.16 -20.57 3.33
N LEU A 2 24.08 -20.32 2.59
CA LEU A 2 22.83 -19.85 3.16
C LEU A 2 22.12 -20.98 3.92
N THR A 3 21.43 -20.66 5.02
CA THR A 3 20.60 -21.61 5.76
C THR A 3 19.25 -21.83 5.06
N PRO A 4 18.49 -22.91 5.36
CA PRO A 4 17.17 -23.14 4.77
C PRO A 4 16.21 -21.94 4.96
N TYR A 5 16.24 -21.32 6.14
CA TYR A 5 15.45 -20.13 6.41
C TYR A 5 15.86 -18.92 5.56
N GLN A 6 17.16 -18.71 5.35
CA GLN A 6 17.66 -17.64 4.49
C GLN A 6 17.28 -17.88 3.02
N LEU A 7 17.28 -19.14 2.56
CA LEU A 7 16.82 -19.49 1.22
C LEU A 7 15.33 -19.15 1.03
N GLU A 8 14.49 -19.46 2.02
CA GLU A 8 13.07 -19.08 2.01
C GLU A 8 12.88 -17.57 1.93
N LEU A 9 13.66 -16.79 2.69
CA LEU A 9 13.62 -15.33 2.62
C LEU A 9 14.04 -14.78 1.24
N VAL A 10 15.04 -15.39 0.60
CA VAL A 10 15.47 -15.01 -0.75
C VAL A 10 14.42 -15.38 -1.80
N GLU A 11 13.79 -16.55 -1.69
CA GLU A 11 12.65 -16.94 -2.53
C GLU A 11 11.50 -15.94 -2.38
N GLN A 12 11.12 -15.61 -1.13
CA GLN A 12 10.08 -14.62 -0.84
C GLN A 12 10.41 -13.24 -1.45
N ALA A 13 11.66 -12.77 -1.28
CA ALA A 13 12.12 -11.52 -1.86
C ALA A 13 11.97 -11.52 -3.39
N PHE A 14 12.43 -12.58 -4.06
CA PHE A 14 12.38 -12.69 -5.51
C PHE A 14 10.96 -12.69 -6.04
N HIS A 15 10.07 -13.49 -5.44
CA HIS A 15 8.68 -13.56 -5.89
C HIS A 15 7.90 -12.28 -5.61
N SER A 16 8.28 -11.51 -4.58
CA SER A 16 7.70 -10.18 -4.32
C SER A 16 8.02 -9.15 -5.42
N LEU A 17 9.03 -9.41 -6.26
CA LEU A 17 9.48 -8.52 -7.34
C LEU A 17 8.88 -8.88 -8.70
N ALA A 18 8.27 -10.05 -8.86
CA ALA A 18 7.92 -10.57 -10.19
C ALA A 18 6.73 -9.83 -10.85
N PRO A 19 6.87 -9.36 -12.10
CA PRO A 19 5.82 -8.67 -12.86
C PRO A 19 4.61 -9.57 -13.22
N LYS A 20 3.50 -8.97 -13.65
CA LYS A 20 2.28 -9.67 -14.12
C LYS A 20 2.62 -10.70 -15.22
N GLY A 21 2.27 -11.98 -15.00
CA GLY A 21 2.34 -13.07 -15.99
C GLY A 21 3.17 -14.26 -15.51
N ASP A 22 2.69 -15.50 -15.72
CA ASP A 22 3.25 -16.71 -15.07
C ASP A 22 4.76 -16.94 -15.36
N ASP A 23 5.31 -16.40 -16.44
CA ASP A 23 6.73 -16.55 -16.84
C ASP A 23 7.55 -15.24 -16.83
N ALA A 24 7.00 -14.13 -16.34
CA ALA A 24 7.70 -12.84 -16.40
C ALA A 24 8.73 -12.71 -15.26
N LEU A 25 9.99 -12.48 -15.62
CA LEU A 25 11.10 -12.28 -14.69
C LEU A 25 11.11 -10.83 -14.13
N PRO A 26 11.52 -10.62 -12.86
CA PRO A 26 11.71 -9.29 -12.29
C PRO A 26 12.59 -8.40 -13.17
N ARG A 27 12.14 -7.18 -13.42
CA ARG A 27 12.93 -6.19 -14.16
C ARG A 27 13.91 -5.49 -13.24
N ILE A 28 15.04 -5.08 -13.78
CA ILE A 28 16.04 -4.33 -13.01
C ILE A 28 15.47 -3.04 -12.35
N ASP A 29 14.49 -2.39 -12.99
CA ASP A 29 13.83 -1.20 -12.44
C ASP A 29 12.99 -1.53 -11.19
N GLU A 30 12.41 -2.73 -11.12
CA GLU A 30 11.65 -3.20 -9.96
C GLU A 30 12.60 -3.48 -8.79
N ILE A 31 13.76 -4.07 -9.08
CA ILE A 31 14.84 -4.25 -8.09
C ILE A 31 15.26 -2.90 -7.52
N PHE A 32 15.54 -1.90 -8.37
CA PHE A 32 15.94 -0.57 -7.89
C PHE A 32 14.87 0.12 -7.05
N ARG A 33 13.60 -0.07 -7.37
CA ARG A 33 12.49 0.52 -6.61
C ARG A 33 12.39 -0.07 -5.20
N VAL A 34 12.70 -1.36 -5.06
CA VAL A 34 12.49 -2.12 -3.83
C VAL A 34 13.71 -2.15 -2.93
N PHE A 35 14.90 -2.23 -3.53
CA PHE A 35 16.14 -2.43 -2.81
C PHE A 35 16.43 -1.27 -1.86
N ASP A 36 16.54 -1.58 -0.57
CA ASP A 36 16.93 -0.61 0.45
C ASP A 36 18.45 -0.48 0.53
N VAL A 37 18.95 0.52 -0.20
CA VAL A 37 20.38 0.84 -0.26
C VAL A 37 20.97 1.13 1.12
N SER A 38 20.19 1.71 2.05
CA SER A 38 20.67 2.03 3.41
C SER A 38 20.90 0.81 4.27
N MET A 39 20.30 -0.33 3.90
CA MET A 39 20.44 -1.59 4.62
C MET A 39 21.60 -2.44 4.11
N HIS A 40 22.24 -2.06 3.01
CA HIS A 40 23.39 -2.78 2.47
C HIS A 40 24.62 -2.64 3.40
N PRO A 41 25.33 -3.74 3.76
CA PRO A 41 26.42 -3.71 4.73
C PRO A 41 27.52 -2.70 4.39
N ARG A 42 28.05 -2.74 3.16
CA ARG A 42 29.07 -1.79 2.70
C ARG A 42 28.63 -0.32 2.69
N VAL A 43 27.32 -0.04 2.62
CA VAL A 43 26.81 1.33 2.73
C VAL A 43 26.75 1.74 4.21
N LYS A 44 26.27 0.86 5.09
CA LYS A 44 26.27 1.08 6.55
C LYS A 44 27.66 1.35 7.11
N GLU A 45 28.66 0.65 6.57
CA GLU A 45 30.07 0.78 6.96
C GLU A 45 30.78 1.98 6.29
N GLY A 46 30.10 2.68 5.37
CA GLY A 46 30.68 3.82 4.65
C GLY A 46 31.71 3.44 3.58
N VAL A 47 31.85 2.16 3.26
CA VAL A 47 32.77 1.63 2.23
C VAL A 47 32.21 1.87 0.81
N MET A 48 30.90 1.94 0.67
CA MET A 48 30.20 2.15 -0.60
C MET A 48 29.21 3.31 -0.50
N SER A 49 29.15 4.17 -1.52
CA SER A 49 28.13 5.21 -1.60
C SER A 49 26.77 4.65 -2.02
N PRO A 50 25.64 5.26 -1.61
CA PRO A 50 24.32 4.81 -2.06
C PRO A 50 24.15 4.80 -3.59
N GLY A 51 24.79 5.74 -4.30
CA GLY A 51 24.77 5.78 -5.76
C GLY A 51 25.48 4.59 -6.40
N ALA A 52 26.61 4.15 -5.82
CA ALA A 52 27.38 3.01 -6.30
C ALA A 52 26.65 1.67 -6.15
N VAL A 53 25.71 1.54 -5.20
CA VAL A 53 24.86 0.34 -5.08
C VAL A 53 24.01 0.14 -6.34
N ARG A 54 23.49 1.21 -6.93
CA ARG A 54 22.70 1.10 -8.17
C ARG A 54 23.55 0.56 -9.33
N GLU A 55 24.79 1.03 -9.44
CA GLU A 55 25.75 0.55 -10.46
C GLU A 55 26.14 -0.91 -10.22
N MET A 56 26.36 -1.30 -8.97
CA MET A 56 26.63 -2.69 -8.58
C MET A 56 25.46 -3.60 -8.97
N LEU A 57 24.23 -3.23 -8.61
CA LEU A 57 23.03 -4.00 -8.97
C LEU A 57 22.87 -4.07 -10.51
N ALA A 58 23.17 -2.98 -11.23
CA ALA A 58 23.19 -2.97 -12.69
C ALA A 58 24.23 -3.90 -13.29
N TYR A 59 25.42 -3.96 -12.69
CA TYR A 59 26.46 -4.88 -13.11
C TYR A 59 26.07 -6.34 -12.83
N GLN A 60 25.51 -6.63 -11.66
CA GLN A 60 25.18 -8.00 -11.24
C GLN A 60 23.96 -8.58 -11.96
N PHE A 61 22.96 -7.74 -12.25
CA PHE A 61 21.69 -8.19 -12.84
C PHE A 61 21.54 -7.83 -14.32
N GLY A 62 22.35 -6.90 -14.83
CA GLY A 62 22.16 -6.33 -16.17
C GLY A 62 22.40 -7.31 -17.31
N GLU A 63 23.26 -8.31 -17.16
CA GLU A 63 23.42 -9.36 -18.18
C GLU A 63 22.17 -10.23 -18.27
N SER A 64 21.64 -10.70 -17.13
CA SER A 64 20.38 -11.45 -17.08
C SER A 64 19.23 -10.63 -17.67
N GLU A 65 19.12 -9.35 -17.30
CA GLU A 65 18.08 -8.44 -17.82
C GLU A 65 18.12 -8.35 -19.36
N LYS A 66 19.32 -8.27 -19.95
CA LYS A 66 19.50 -8.16 -21.41
C LYS A 66 19.20 -9.47 -22.14
N GLU A 67 19.63 -10.60 -21.59
CA GLU A 67 19.54 -11.91 -22.25
C GLU A 67 18.17 -12.56 -22.09
N GLN A 68 17.61 -12.48 -20.88
CA GLN A 68 16.39 -13.19 -20.49
C GLN A 68 15.18 -12.24 -20.36
N ASN A 69 15.36 -10.97 -20.71
CA ASN A 69 14.35 -9.93 -20.55
C ASN A 69 13.88 -9.79 -19.09
N GLY A 70 14.77 -10.08 -18.13
CA GLY A 70 14.56 -9.94 -16.70
C GLY A 70 15.60 -10.72 -15.88
N VAL A 71 15.53 -10.61 -14.56
CA VAL A 71 16.47 -11.22 -13.62
C VAL A 71 16.01 -12.62 -13.24
N THR A 72 16.83 -13.62 -13.57
CA THR A 72 16.56 -15.02 -13.21
C THR A 72 16.76 -15.27 -11.72
N PHE A 73 16.05 -16.27 -11.18
CA PHE A 73 16.21 -16.67 -9.78
C PHE A 73 17.64 -17.12 -9.46
N ASP A 74 18.31 -17.82 -10.37
CA ASP A 74 19.70 -18.27 -10.18
C ASP A 74 20.67 -17.09 -10.01
N VAL A 75 20.52 -16.04 -10.83
CA VAL A 75 21.36 -14.84 -10.72
C VAL A 75 21.05 -14.08 -9.43
N PHE A 76 19.78 -14.03 -9.05
CA PHE A 76 19.32 -13.46 -7.78
C PHE A 76 19.88 -14.24 -6.57
N MET A 77 19.93 -15.57 -6.63
CA MET A 77 20.50 -16.42 -5.58
C MET A 77 22.02 -16.22 -5.47
N ARG A 78 22.75 -16.21 -6.60
CA ARG A 78 24.20 -15.97 -6.62
C ARG A 78 24.62 -14.62 -6.03
N PHE A 79 23.77 -13.61 -6.10
CA PHE A 79 24.00 -12.34 -5.40
C PHE A 79 24.09 -12.56 -3.88
N HIS A 80 23.14 -13.31 -3.31
CA HIS A 80 23.09 -13.60 -1.88
C HIS A 80 24.18 -14.58 -1.44
N GLU A 81 24.51 -15.58 -2.27
CA GLU A 81 25.62 -16.48 -2.01
C GLU A 81 26.97 -15.75 -1.95
N ARG A 82 27.17 -14.75 -2.84
CA ARG A 82 28.35 -13.88 -2.79
C ARG A 82 28.39 -13.06 -1.51
N MET A 83 27.26 -12.47 -1.11
CA MET A 83 27.15 -11.75 0.16
C MET A 83 27.47 -12.64 1.36
N ALA A 84 27.01 -13.90 1.35
CA ALA A 84 27.33 -14.88 2.38
C ALA A 84 28.82 -15.26 2.40
N MET A 85 29.45 -15.39 1.24
CA MET A 85 30.89 -15.64 1.12
C MET A 85 31.71 -14.46 1.63
N GLU A 86 31.31 -13.23 1.32
CA GLU A 86 31.96 -12.01 1.82
C GLU A 86 31.87 -11.92 3.35
N ALA A 87 30.71 -12.18 3.94
CA ALA A 87 30.53 -12.17 5.40
C ALA A 87 31.43 -13.19 6.13
N VAL A 88 31.67 -14.36 5.51
CA VAL A 88 32.62 -15.36 6.03
C VAL A 88 34.06 -14.86 5.92
N ASN A 89 34.44 -14.26 4.78
CA ASN A 89 35.79 -13.72 4.57
C ASN A 89 36.12 -12.55 5.50
N GLU A 90 35.11 -11.75 5.86
CA GLU A 90 35.23 -10.63 6.80
C GLU A 90 35.17 -11.07 8.27
N CYS A 91 35.06 -12.37 8.54
CA CYS A 91 35.03 -12.96 9.87
C CYS A 91 33.92 -12.37 10.77
N VAL A 92 32.72 -12.13 10.21
CA VAL A 92 31.56 -11.64 10.98
C VAL A 92 31.23 -12.63 12.10
N SER A 93 31.13 -12.13 13.33
CA SER A 93 30.98 -12.94 14.55
C SER A 93 29.70 -13.78 14.58
N ASP A 94 28.58 -13.23 14.11
CA ASP A 94 27.33 -13.93 13.90
C ASP A 94 26.92 -13.83 12.42
N THR A 95 27.47 -14.72 11.59
CA THR A 95 27.21 -14.72 10.15
C THR A 95 25.73 -14.99 9.84
N GLU A 96 25.06 -15.83 10.64
CA GLU A 96 23.67 -16.21 10.39
C GLU A 96 22.70 -15.06 10.69
N GLY A 97 22.84 -14.43 11.86
CA GLY A 97 22.06 -13.24 12.23
C GLY A 97 22.31 -12.09 11.27
N PHE A 98 23.58 -11.81 10.95
CA PHE A 98 23.96 -10.76 10.01
C PHE A 98 23.33 -10.94 8.63
N LEU A 99 23.41 -12.13 8.04
CA LEU A 99 22.85 -12.39 6.72
C LEU A 99 21.32 -12.33 6.75
N THR A 100 20.70 -12.84 7.80
CA THR A 100 19.24 -12.79 7.97
C THR A 100 18.75 -11.34 8.02
N ASP A 101 19.36 -10.51 8.88
CA ASP A 101 18.99 -9.11 9.03
C ASP A 101 19.30 -8.30 7.77
N THR A 102 20.39 -8.63 7.07
CA THR A 102 20.75 -8.00 5.82
C THR A 102 19.73 -8.30 4.73
N ILE A 103 19.41 -9.58 4.48
CA ILE A 103 18.43 -10.00 3.47
C ILE A 103 17.07 -9.36 3.75
N LYS A 104 16.62 -9.41 5.01
CA LYS A 104 15.36 -8.79 5.39
C LYS A 104 15.39 -7.26 5.27
N GLY A 105 16.53 -6.63 5.56
CA GLY A 105 16.70 -5.19 5.44
C GLY A 105 16.71 -4.72 3.98
N VAL A 106 17.61 -5.26 3.16
CA VAL A 106 17.79 -4.79 1.77
C VAL A 106 16.57 -5.06 0.90
N TRP A 107 15.78 -6.09 1.21
CA TRP A 107 14.53 -6.38 0.49
C TRP A 107 13.28 -5.94 1.24
N ARG A 108 13.44 -5.25 2.38
CA ARG A 108 12.32 -4.78 3.22
C ARG A 108 11.33 -5.91 3.55
N LEU A 109 11.85 -7.09 3.90
CA LEU A 109 11.04 -8.28 4.20
C LEU A 109 10.31 -8.15 5.55
N HIS A 110 10.86 -7.38 6.49
CA HIS A 110 10.23 -7.14 7.80
C HIS A 110 8.86 -6.45 7.72
N GLU A 111 8.55 -5.83 6.59
CA GLU A 111 7.31 -5.09 6.37
C GLU A 111 6.30 -5.89 5.55
N LEU A 112 6.64 -7.09 5.08
CA LEU A 112 5.74 -7.86 4.22
C LEU A 112 4.50 -8.28 4.99
N LEU A 113 3.35 -7.99 4.39
CA LEU A 113 2.06 -8.28 4.99
C LEU A 113 1.66 -9.72 4.68
N GLU A 114 1.70 -10.57 5.69
CA GLU A 114 1.14 -11.92 5.61
C GLU A 114 -0.39 -11.86 5.44
N PRO A 115 -0.99 -12.80 4.70
CA PRO A 115 -0.37 -13.92 3.97
C PRO A 115 0.06 -13.56 2.53
N THR A 116 -0.15 -12.32 2.12
CA THR A 116 0.02 -11.89 0.71
C THR A 116 1.43 -11.49 0.32
N PHE A 117 2.30 -11.29 1.31
CA PHE A 117 3.66 -10.77 1.15
C PHE A 117 3.70 -9.43 0.40
N ILE A 118 2.67 -8.61 0.57
CA ILE A 118 2.60 -7.27 0.00
C ILE A 118 3.51 -6.36 0.81
N ARG A 119 4.33 -5.57 0.11
CA ARG A 119 5.12 -4.52 0.75
C ARG A 119 4.27 -3.26 0.93
N PRO A 120 4.05 -2.79 2.16
CA PRO A 120 3.22 -1.64 2.41
C PRO A 120 3.93 -0.36 1.92
N ALA A 121 3.18 0.54 1.26
CA ALA A 121 3.67 1.81 0.78
C ALA A 121 3.70 2.89 1.88
N ILE A 122 3.03 2.63 3.00
CA ILE A 122 3.00 3.47 4.21
C ILE A 122 3.29 2.60 5.43
N PRO A 123 3.86 3.15 6.51
CA PRO A 123 4.04 2.40 7.75
C PRO A 123 2.77 1.68 8.18
N ILE A 124 2.93 0.43 8.64
CA ILE A 124 1.82 -0.41 9.11
C ILE A 124 1.15 0.27 10.32
N GLU A 125 1.98 0.85 11.17
CA GLU A 125 1.59 1.65 12.32
C GLU A 125 1.24 3.06 11.86
N GLY A 126 -0.07 3.35 11.78
CA GLY A 126 -0.54 4.69 11.47
C GLY A 126 -1.78 4.71 10.59
N PHE A 127 -2.49 5.82 10.65
CA PHE A 127 -3.63 6.04 9.78
C PHE A 127 -3.18 6.45 8.38
N PRO A 128 -3.93 6.04 7.34
CA PRO A 128 -3.73 6.53 5.98
C PRO A 128 -3.73 8.06 5.92
N SER A 129 -2.79 8.64 5.18
CA SER A 129 -2.65 10.09 5.01
C SER A 129 -2.57 10.48 3.53
N ASN A 130 -2.84 11.75 3.24
CA ASN A 130 -2.76 12.32 1.89
C ASN A 130 -3.56 11.50 0.85
N ILE A 131 -2.94 11.13 -0.27
CA ILE A 131 -3.58 10.38 -1.35
C ILE A 131 -4.14 9.04 -0.87
N TYR A 132 -3.44 8.37 0.05
CA TYR A 132 -3.84 7.08 0.62
C TYR A 132 -5.07 7.18 1.52
N ALA A 133 -5.34 8.33 2.13
CA ALA A 133 -6.56 8.54 2.91
C ALA A 133 -7.84 8.58 2.05
N THR A 134 -7.70 8.88 0.75
CA THR A 134 -8.83 9.01 -0.19
C THR A 134 -8.92 7.87 -1.20
N GLN A 135 -7.82 7.13 -1.40
CA GLN A 135 -7.76 6.05 -2.38
C GLN A 135 -8.30 4.76 -1.77
N LEU A 136 -9.36 4.21 -2.36
CA LEU A 136 -9.89 2.91 -1.94
C LEU A 136 -8.83 1.82 -2.12
N MET A 137 -8.73 0.97 -1.10
CA MET A 137 -7.90 -0.22 -1.10
C MET A 137 -8.63 -1.36 -1.83
N SER A 138 -7.85 -2.36 -2.21
CA SER A 138 -8.33 -3.61 -2.78
C SER A 138 -8.39 -4.68 -1.69
N LEU A 139 -9.33 -5.60 -1.82
CA LEU A 139 -9.35 -6.85 -1.04
C LEU A 139 -8.53 -7.88 -1.81
N VAL A 140 -7.56 -8.51 -1.15
CA VAL A 140 -6.58 -9.40 -1.80
C VAL A 140 -6.30 -10.66 -0.99
N TRP A 141 -6.08 -11.80 -1.63
CA TRP A 141 -5.71 -13.04 -0.94
C TRP A 141 -4.91 -13.99 -1.84
N PRO A 142 -4.10 -14.91 -1.29
CA PRO A 142 -3.39 -15.92 -2.08
C PRO A 142 -4.35 -16.88 -2.79
N ASP A 143 -4.03 -17.27 -4.04
CA ASP A 143 -4.79 -18.30 -4.75
C ASP A 143 -4.43 -19.72 -4.29
N GLU A 144 -5.33 -20.38 -3.58
CA GLU A 144 -5.15 -21.75 -3.05
C GLU A 144 -5.07 -22.83 -4.14
N SER A 145 -5.58 -22.55 -5.35
CA SER A 145 -5.57 -23.51 -6.46
C SER A 145 -4.20 -23.68 -7.11
N LYS A 146 -3.26 -22.80 -6.78
CA LYS A 146 -1.92 -22.75 -7.32
C LYS A 146 -0.94 -23.29 -6.27
N PRO A 147 0.15 -23.98 -6.66
CA PRO A 147 1.05 -24.63 -5.71
C PRO A 147 1.63 -23.63 -4.70
N PRO A 148 1.88 -24.05 -3.45
CA PRO A 148 2.57 -23.22 -2.47
C PRO A 148 3.94 -22.88 -3.06
N ARG A 149 4.14 -21.59 -3.43
CA ARG A 149 5.29 -20.93 -4.10
C ARG A 149 4.96 -20.20 -5.40
N SER A 150 3.81 -20.44 -6.03
CA SER A 150 3.32 -19.52 -7.07
C SER A 150 2.56 -18.38 -6.39
N TYR A 151 3.21 -17.23 -6.26
CA TYR A 151 2.67 -16.03 -5.61
C TYR A 151 1.67 -15.31 -6.53
N VAL A 152 0.52 -15.95 -6.76
CA VAL A 152 -0.60 -15.37 -7.48
C VAL A 152 -1.64 -14.93 -6.47
N LEU A 153 -2.01 -13.65 -6.50
CA LEU A 153 -3.03 -13.09 -5.62
C LEU A 153 -4.34 -12.95 -6.39
N ARG A 154 -5.46 -13.27 -5.75
CA ARG A 154 -6.79 -12.85 -6.20
C ARG A 154 -7.06 -11.46 -5.65
N VAL A 155 -7.70 -10.61 -6.46
CA VAL A 155 -7.95 -9.22 -6.11
C VAL A 155 -9.35 -8.78 -6.50
N ILE A 156 -10.00 -8.03 -5.59
CA ILE A 156 -11.18 -7.22 -5.89
C ILE A 156 -10.80 -5.76 -5.67
N HIS A 157 -10.78 -4.98 -6.74
CA HIS A 157 -10.29 -3.60 -6.71
C HIS A 157 -11.30 -2.60 -6.13
N GLY A 158 -10.80 -1.66 -5.31
CA GLY A 158 -11.56 -0.48 -4.90
C GLY A 158 -12.79 -0.79 -4.03
N VAL A 159 -12.72 -1.84 -3.23
CA VAL A 159 -13.82 -2.28 -2.35
C VAL A 159 -13.54 -2.06 -0.87
N VAL A 160 -12.35 -1.59 -0.50
CA VAL A 160 -11.98 -1.40 0.91
C VAL A 160 -11.73 0.08 1.21
N GLN A 161 -12.31 0.56 2.30
CA GLN A 161 -12.19 1.93 2.76
C GLN A 161 -10.93 2.12 3.63
N PRO A 162 -10.06 3.11 3.33
CA PRO A 162 -8.80 3.34 4.06
C PRO A 162 -9.03 4.16 5.35
N LEU A 163 -9.88 3.67 6.25
CA LEU A 163 -10.27 4.40 7.49
C LEU A 163 -9.46 4.00 8.72
N PHE A 164 -8.68 2.93 8.63
CA PHE A 164 -8.13 2.23 9.78
C PHE A 164 -6.62 2.07 9.61
N SER A 165 -5.92 1.91 10.73
CA SER A 165 -4.50 1.55 10.74
C SER A 165 -4.37 0.04 10.55
N ARG A 166 -3.54 -0.41 9.59
CA ARG A 166 -3.27 -1.85 9.42
C ARG A 166 -2.61 -2.45 10.67
N GLY A 167 -1.92 -1.65 11.47
CA GLY A 167 -1.33 -2.07 12.75
C GLY A 167 -2.36 -2.52 13.79
N ASP A 168 -3.61 -2.05 13.70
CA ASP A 168 -4.69 -2.46 14.59
C ASP A 168 -5.23 -3.86 14.27
N LEU A 169 -4.83 -4.43 13.12
CA LEU A 169 -5.18 -5.79 12.74
C LEU A 169 -4.12 -6.79 13.23
N PRO A 170 -4.54 -8.04 13.55
CA PRO A 170 -3.63 -9.16 13.72
C PRO A 170 -2.72 -9.34 12.50
N PRO A 171 -1.44 -9.76 12.68
CA PRO A 171 -0.48 -9.90 11.58
C PRO A 171 -1.02 -10.69 10.38
N GLU A 172 -1.78 -11.74 10.63
CA GLU A 172 -2.33 -12.66 9.65
C GLU A 172 -3.45 -12.03 8.80
N LEU A 173 -4.01 -10.91 9.26
CA LEU A 173 -5.10 -10.21 8.58
C LEU A 173 -4.64 -8.97 7.81
N ARG A 174 -3.40 -8.51 8.02
CA ARG A 174 -2.91 -7.26 7.44
C ARG A 174 -2.77 -7.33 5.92
N GLY A 175 -2.38 -8.49 5.41
CA GLY A 175 -2.16 -8.74 3.99
C GLY A 175 -3.42 -8.72 3.15
N PHE A 176 -4.62 -8.82 3.73
CA PHE A 176 -5.86 -8.80 2.95
C PHE A 176 -6.20 -7.44 2.34
N PHE A 177 -5.47 -6.38 2.73
CA PHE A 177 -5.77 -5.00 2.35
C PHE A 177 -4.56 -4.34 1.71
N ALA A 178 -4.72 -3.95 0.44
CA ALA A 178 -3.64 -3.35 -0.32
C ALA A 178 -4.06 -2.12 -1.13
N TYR A 179 -3.22 -1.10 -1.16
CA TYR A 179 -3.38 0.02 -2.09
C TYR A 179 -3.04 -0.41 -3.51
N PRO A 180 -3.66 0.21 -4.55
CA PRO A 180 -3.32 -0.08 -5.94
C PRO A 180 -1.82 0.03 -6.26
N ALA A 181 -1.10 0.97 -5.63
CA ALA A 181 0.34 1.14 -5.81
C ALA A 181 1.17 -0.01 -5.19
N GLU A 182 0.66 -0.66 -4.15
CA GLU A 182 1.30 -1.81 -3.49
C GLU A 182 1.16 -3.09 -4.30
N LEU A 183 0.12 -3.16 -5.14
CA LEU A 183 -0.15 -4.27 -6.05
C LEU A 183 0.56 -4.13 -7.41
N ALA A 184 1.20 -2.98 -7.66
CA ALA A 184 1.85 -2.70 -8.93
C ALA A 184 3.07 -3.63 -9.12
N GLY A 185 2.98 -4.49 -10.14
CA GLY A 185 3.97 -5.52 -10.45
C GLY A 185 3.46 -6.92 -10.14
N MET A 186 2.60 -7.10 -9.13
CA MET A 186 2.21 -8.45 -8.69
C MET A 186 1.38 -9.22 -9.71
N LYS A 187 1.44 -10.56 -9.67
CA LYS A 187 0.55 -11.45 -10.43
C LYS A 187 -0.83 -11.48 -9.78
N LEU A 188 -1.81 -10.95 -10.51
CA LEU A 188 -3.18 -10.75 -10.01
C LEU A 188 -4.19 -11.50 -10.86
N ILE A 189 -5.11 -12.22 -10.21
CA ILE A 189 -6.35 -12.72 -10.80
C ILE A 189 -7.47 -11.77 -10.35
N GLU A 190 -7.98 -10.97 -11.28
CA GLU A 190 -9.06 -10.03 -11.01
C GLU A 190 -10.39 -10.78 -10.85
N VAL A 191 -11.04 -10.55 -9.72
CA VAL A 191 -12.36 -11.10 -9.42
C VAL A 191 -13.39 -9.98 -9.63
N PRO A 192 -14.45 -10.21 -10.44
CA PRO A 192 -15.41 -9.18 -10.76
C PRO A 192 -16.23 -8.76 -9.54
N VAL A 193 -16.62 -7.48 -9.51
CA VAL A 193 -17.56 -6.94 -8.53
C VAL A 193 -19.00 -7.20 -8.95
N GLN A 194 -19.89 -7.43 -7.97
CA GLN A 194 -21.32 -7.47 -8.23
C GLN A 194 -21.93 -6.06 -8.27
N ILE A 195 -23.03 -5.92 -9.01
CA ILE A 195 -23.82 -4.69 -9.04
C ILE A 195 -24.63 -4.61 -7.75
N SER A 196 -24.26 -3.70 -6.87
CA SER A 196 -24.92 -3.48 -5.58
C SER A 196 -24.96 -1.99 -5.26
N MET A 197 -25.96 -1.57 -4.48
CA MET A 197 -25.97 -0.22 -3.92
C MET A 197 -24.72 -0.03 -3.05
N GLN A 198 -24.19 1.19 -2.95
CA GLN A 198 -23.06 1.49 -2.07
C GLN A 198 -23.45 1.29 -0.60
N ARG A 199 -23.35 0.04 -0.14
CA ARG A 199 -23.48 -0.40 1.24
C ARG A 199 -22.10 -0.86 1.71
N TRP A 200 -21.83 -0.68 2.99
CA TRP A 200 -20.58 -1.06 3.64
C TRP A 200 -20.85 -2.14 4.70
N LEU A 201 -19.97 -3.12 4.74
CA LEU A 201 -19.93 -4.27 5.63
C LEU A 201 -18.79 -4.09 6.63
N ASP A 202 -18.92 -4.76 7.76
CA ASP A 202 -17.92 -4.73 8.83
C ASP A 202 -16.94 -5.88 8.64
N PHE A 203 -15.69 -5.67 9.04
CA PHE A 203 -14.66 -6.71 9.08
C PHE A 203 -14.44 -7.11 10.54
N VAL A 204 -14.67 -8.38 10.88
CA VAL A 204 -14.77 -8.88 12.24
C VAL A 204 -13.93 -10.14 12.41
N TRP A 205 -13.17 -10.22 13.49
CA TRP A 205 -12.46 -11.43 13.88
C TRP A 205 -12.63 -11.71 15.37
N GLU A 206 -12.46 -12.96 15.73
CA GLU A 206 -12.43 -13.42 17.12
C GLU A 206 -10.99 -13.39 17.62
N TYR A 207 -10.75 -12.76 18.78
CA TYR A 207 -9.41 -12.70 19.40
C TYR A 207 -9.29 -13.60 20.63
N ALA A 208 -10.42 -13.99 21.20
CA ALA A 208 -10.54 -14.96 22.27
C ALA A 208 -11.95 -15.53 22.23
N GLU A 209 -12.16 -16.72 22.80
CA GLU A 209 -13.45 -17.42 22.78
C GLU A 209 -14.61 -16.50 23.22
N GLY A 210 -15.55 -16.26 22.30
CA GLY A 210 -16.72 -15.41 22.50
C GLY A 210 -16.45 -13.91 22.51
N LYS A 211 -15.22 -13.46 22.20
CA LYS A 211 -14.81 -12.06 22.17
C LYS A 211 -14.31 -11.65 20.80
N TYR A 212 -14.93 -10.62 20.26
CA TYR A 212 -14.76 -10.17 18.88
C TYR A 212 -14.22 -8.76 18.81
N VAL A 213 -13.48 -8.46 17.75
CA VAL A 213 -13.09 -7.11 17.36
C VAL A 213 -13.63 -6.85 15.96
N ALA A 214 -14.13 -5.63 15.73
CA ALA A 214 -14.71 -5.23 14.45
C ALA A 214 -14.13 -3.90 13.97
N VAL A 215 -13.78 -3.83 12.68
CA VAL A 215 -13.54 -2.57 11.96
C VAL A 215 -14.83 -2.23 11.20
N PRO A 216 -15.55 -1.18 11.61
CA PRO A 216 -16.88 -0.90 11.07
C PRO A 216 -16.83 -0.27 9.68
N GLY A 217 -17.67 -0.78 8.77
CA GLY A 217 -18.01 -0.15 7.49
C GLY A 217 -16.88 -0.07 6.47
N ILE A 218 -15.93 -1.00 6.49
CA ILE A 218 -14.76 -0.92 5.60
C ILE A 218 -14.89 -1.69 4.28
N ILE A 219 -15.71 -2.74 4.20
CA ILE A 219 -15.81 -3.58 2.99
C ILE A 219 -17.06 -3.21 2.18
N SER A 220 -16.93 -2.95 0.90
CA SER A 220 -18.08 -2.65 0.04
C SER A 220 -18.92 -3.90 -0.21
N ALA A 221 -20.24 -3.77 -0.16
CA ALA A 221 -21.20 -4.81 -0.56
C ALA A 221 -21.16 -5.16 -2.07
N ARG A 222 -20.28 -4.50 -2.83
CA ARG A 222 -19.91 -4.87 -4.20
C ARG A 222 -19.03 -6.12 -4.27
N VAL A 223 -18.47 -6.56 -3.14
CA VAL A 223 -17.82 -7.86 -3.02
C VAL A 223 -18.89 -8.94 -3.09
N ASP A 224 -18.76 -9.87 -4.03
CA ASP A 224 -19.52 -11.11 -4.02
C ASP A 224 -18.87 -12.09 -3.05
N LEU A 225 -19.52 -12.32 -1.91
CA LEU A 225 -19.00 -13.18 -0.85
C LEU A 225 -18.83 -14.64 -1.29
N GLU A 226 -19.55 -15.10 -2.33
CA GLU A 226 -19.39 -16.45 -2.86
C GLU A 226 -18.06 -16.66 -3.60
N THR A 227 -17.49 -15.58 -4.13
CA THR A 227 -16.18 -15.60 -4.81
C THR A 227 -15.00 -15.54 -3.85
N VAL A 228 -15.27 -15.18 -2.58
CA VAL A 228 -14.27 -15.05 -1.52
C VAL A 228 -14.09 -16.40 -0.80
N PRO A 229 -12.85 -16.79 -0.45
CA PRO A 229 -12.58 -18.00 0.33
C PRO A 229 -13.35 -18.05 1.63
N GLU A 230 -13.66 -19.26 2.10
CA GLU A 230 -14.50 -19.46 3.29
C GLU A 230 -13.95 -18.76 4.53
N TYR A 231 -12.63 -18.80 4.74
CA TYR A 231 -12.00 -18.15 5.89
C TYR A 231 -12.19 -16.62 5.87
N LEU A 232 -12.05 -15.97 4.71
CA LEU A 232 -12.18 -14.52 4.57
C LEU A 232 -13.65 -14.09 4.56
N ARG A 233 -14.54 -14.94 4.02
CA ARG A 233 -15.99 -14.76 4.05
C ARG A 233 -16.52 -14.67 5.47
N LYS A 234 -16.04 -15.53 6.37
CA LYS A 234 -16.43 -15.52 7.81
C LYS A 234 -16.06 -14.22 8.52
N LEU A 235 -15.06 -13.49 8.02
CA LEU A 235 -14.63 -12.21 8.59
C LEU A 235 -15.47 -11.02 8.11
N ILE A 236 -16.26 -11.16 7.05
CA ILE A 236 -17.04 -10.06 6.47
C ILE A 236 -18.51 -10.22 6.87
N ILE A 237 -19.00 -9.33 7.73
CA ILE A 237 -20.29 -9.47 8.40
C ILE A 237 -21.16 -8.22 8.17
N GLU A 238 -22.47 -8.41 8.10
CA GLU A 238 -23.39 -7.27 8.08
C GLU A 238 -23.39 -6.49 9.41
N PRO A 239 -23.42 -5.14 9.39
CA PRO A 239 -23.39 -4.33 10.61
C PRO A 239 -24.52 -4.62 11.61
N LYS A 240 -25.65 -5.17 11.15
CA LYS A 240 -26.76 -5.57 12.03
C LYS A 240 -26.42 -6.81 12.85
N VAL A 241 -25.70 -7.76 12.25
CA VAL A 241 -25.30 -9.02 12.88
C VAL A 241 -24.18 -8.78 13.89
N VAL A 242 -23.24 -7.88 13.58
CA VAL A 242 -22.15 -7.51 14.52
C VAL A 242 -22.69 -7.02 15.86
N LYS A 243 -23.81 -6.27 15.87
CA LYS A 243 -24.45 -5.78 17.10
C LYS A 243 -25.08 -6.88 17.96
N GLN A 244 -25.28 -8.08 17.41
CA GLN A 244 -25.88 -9.22 18.12
C GLN A 244 -24.82 -10.14 18.73
N LEU A 245 -23.53 -9.92 18.41
CA LEU A 245 -22.44 -10.70 18.99
C LEU A 245 -22.27 -10.37 20.48
N PRO A 246 -21.90 -11.36 21.31
CA PRO A 246 -21.94 -11.25 22.77
C PRO A 246 -20.96 -10.20 23.35
N SER A 247 -19.79 -10.03 22.75
CA SER A 247 -18.78 -9.05 23.19
C SER A 247 -17.98 -8.55 21.99
N VAL A 248 -18.25 -7.33 21.54
CA VAL A 248 -17.55 -6.71 20.39
C VAL A 248 -16.85 -5.42 20.79
N GLN A 249 -15.55 -5.35 20.52
CA GLN A 249 -14.79 -4.11 20.55
C GLN A 249 -14.67 -3.52 19.14
N PHE A 250 -14.88 -2.21 18.99
CA PHE A 250 -14.73 -1.55 17.70
C PHE A 250 -13.36 -0.87 17.59
N VAL A 251 -12.66 -1.12 16.49
CA VAL A 251 -11.41 -0.43 16.15
C VAL A 251 -11.72 1.03 15.82
N SER A 252 -10.82 1.93 16.21
CA SER A 252 -10.93 3.35 15.89
C SER A 252 -10.77 3.57 14.39
N THR A 253 -11.71 4.31 13.79
CA THR A 253 -11.67 4.66 12.37
C THR A 253 -11.63 6.17 12.19
N ILE A 254 -10.78 6.65 11.29
CA ILE A 254 -10.74 8.05 10.87
C ILE A 254 -11.37 8.15 9.49
N LYS A 255 -12.45 8.92 9.39
CA LYS A 255 -12.95 9.33 8.07
C LYS A 255 -12.03 10.42 7.56
N ALA A 256 -11.38 10.16 6.43
CA ALA A 256 -10.58 11.16 5.74
C ALA A 256 -11.46 12.39 5.44
N LEU A 257 -11.16 13.51 6.10
CA LEU A 257 -11.74 14.79 5.77
C LEU A 257 -11.15 15.22 4.44
N ASN A 258 -11.95 15.13 3.37
CA ASN A 258 -11.52 15.61 2.06
C ASN A 258 -11.10 17.08 2.20
N PRO A 259 -9.82 17.43 1.95
CA PRO A 259 -9.31 18.78 2.19
C PRO A 259 -9.95 19.83 1.26
N MET A 260 -10.60 19.42 0.16
CA MET A 260 -11.44 20.30 -0.67
C MET A 260 -12.69 20.77 0.08
N TYR A 261 -13.20 19.98 1.01
CA TYR A 261 -14.30 20.33 1.90
C TYR A 261 -13.76 20.82 3.25
N LYS A 262 -12.80 21.75 3.25
CA LYS A 262 -12.55 22.60 4.42
C LYS A 262 -13.74 23.54 4.61
N ARG A 263 -14.85 23.01 5.15
CA ARG A 263 -15.90 23.72 5.91
C ARG A 263 -17.05 22.77 6.26
N THR A 264 -16.80 21.90 7.24
CA THR A 264 -17.85 21.48 8.17
C THR A 264 -17.26 21.52 9.57
N SER A 265 -16.78 22.71 9.95
CA SER A 265 -16.60 23.02 11.37
C SER A 265 -17.99 23.27 11.95
N ASP A 266 -18.27 22.73 13.12
CA ASP A 266 -19.46 22.97 13.94
C ASP A 266 -19.71 24.46 14.31
N GLY A 267 -18.89 25.38 13.79
CA GLY A 267 -19.00 26.83 13.93
C GLY A 267 -19.67 27.59 12.77
N TYR A 268 -20.20 26.94 11.72
CA TYR A 268 -21.02 27.63 10.69
C TYR A 268 -22.52 27.45 10.95
N GLY A 269 -22.98 27.97 12.08
CA GLY A 269 -24.37 28.39 12.24
C GLY A 269 -24.59 29.72 11.51
N TYR A 270 -25.69 29.80 10.74
CA TYR A 270 -26.21 30.94 9.98
C TYR A 270 -25.57 31.24 8.60
N GLY A 271 -26.39 31.11 7.53
CA GLY A 271 -26.13 31.70 6.20
C GLY A 271 -26.23 30.79 4.97
N ILE A 272 -26.44 29.48 5.14
CA ILE A 272 -26.45 28.48 4.04
C ILE A 272 -27.37 28.89 2.86
N PRO A 273 -28.59 29.42 3.06
CA PRO A 273 -29.44 29.81 1.94
C PRO A 273 -28.90 31.01 1.15
N GLU A 274 -28.22 31.94 1.82
CA GLU A 274 -27.63 33.14 1.19
C GLU A 274 -26.42 32.76 0.33
N GLU A 275 -25.57 31.85 0.81
CA GLU A 275 -24.37 31.42 0.10
C GLU A 275 -24.73 30.54 -1.13
N VAL A 276 -25.74 29.68 -1.00
CA VAL A 276 -26.31 28.92 -2.13
C VAL A 276 -26.90 29.86 -3.19
N LYS A 277 -27.68 30.86 -2.77
CA LYS A 277 -28.21 31.89 -3.70
C LYS A 277 -27.09 32.65 -4.41
N ARG A 278 -26.00 32.96 -3.71
CA ARG A 278 -24.85 33.68 -4.27
C ARG A 278 -24.09 32.83 -5.30
N VAL A 279 -23.84 31.55 -5.01
CA VAL A 279 -23.21 30.61 -5.96
C VAL A 279 -24.11 30.37 -7.16
N HIS A 280 -25.43 30.27 -6.96
CA HIS A 280 -26.37 30.05 -8.06
C HIS A 280 -26.49 31.27 -8.97
N ARG A 281 -26.52 32.49 -8.41
CA ARG A 281 -26.45 33.74 -9.18
C ARG A 281 -25.16 33.80 -10.00
N TRP A 282 -24.03 33.45 -9.39
CA TRP A 282 -22.73 33.46 -10.07
C TRP A 282 -22.64 32.45 -11.22
N LYS A 283 -23.20 31.24 -11.03
CA LYS A 283 -23.34 30.24 -12.10
C LYS A 283 -24.21 30.75 -13.25
N SER A 284 -25.31 31.45 -12.96
CA SER A 284 -26.16 32.08 -13.97
C SER A 284 -25.39 33.15 -14.75
N GLU A 285 -24.71 34.07 -14.06
CA GLU A 285 -23.89 35.13 -14.68
C GLU A 285 -22.75 34.58 -15.55
N THR A 286 -22.23 33.40 -15.20
CA THR A 286 -21.22 32.69 -16.02
C THR A 286 -21.83 32.05 -17.27
N HIS A 287 -23.05 31.48 -17.17
CA HIS A 287 -23.75 30.90 -18.32
C HIS A 287 -24.28 31.97 -19.28
N ASP A 288 -24.69 33.12 -18.74
CA ASP A 288 -25.21 34.25 -19.51
C ASP A 288 -24.09 35.14 -20.10
N GLY A 289 -22.81 34.72 -19.96
CA GLY A 289 -21.65 35.39 -20.56
C GLY A 289 -21.32 36.77 -20.00
N THR A 290 -21.93 37.17 -18.88
CA THR A 290 -21.69 38.48 -18.23
C THR A 290 -20.51 38.45 -17.27
N ALA A 291 -20.13 37.27 -16.77
CA ALA A 291 -18.92 37.05 -15.97
C ALA A 291 -17.82 36.38 -16.82
N CYS A 292 -17.14 37.17 -17.65
CA CYS A 292 -15.95 36.72 -18.36
C CYS A 292 -14.69 36.98 -17.52
N GLY A 293 -14.06 35.90 -17.05
CA GLY A 293 -12.67 35.93 -16.60
C GLY A 293 -12.47 36.26 -15.13
N LEU A 294 -12.45 35.23 -14.28
CA LEU A 294 -11.50 35.10 -13.18
C LEU A 294 -11.29 33.59 -12.96
N ILE A 295 -10.40 33.05 -13.77
CA ILE A 295 -9.69 31.79 -13.47
C ILE A 295 -9.24 31.89 -12.02
N TYR A 296 -9.52 30.83 -11.27
CA TYR A 296 -9.36 30.67 -9.84
C TYR A 296 -7.90 30.93 -9.39
N HIS A 297 -7.50 32.20 -9.31
CA HIS A 297 -6.45 32.58 -8.37
C HIS A 297 -7.05 32.38 -6.99
N GLY A 298 -6.61 31.31 -6.33
CA GLY A 298 -7.06 30.95 -4.99
C GLY A 298 -7.10 32.18 -4.09
N ARG A 299 -8.12 32.23 -3.22
CA ARG A 299 -8.22 33.21 -2.13
C ARG A 299 -7.00 33.11 -1.21
N VAL A 300 -5.90 33.74 -1.62
CA VAL A 300 -4.76 34.08 -0.79
C VAL A 300 -4.90 35.57 -0.48
N GLY A 301 -5.64 35.87 0.56
CA GLY A 301 -5.86 37.23 1.06
C GLY A 301 -7.01 37.19 2.06
N LYS A 302 -6.78 37.09 3.37
CA LYS A 302 -6.04 38.05 4.20
C LYS A 302 -5.18 37.41 5.32
N PHE A 303 -5.01 36.08 5.32
CA PHE A 303 -4.31 35.38 6.42
C PHE A 303 -2.79 35.18 6.23
N THR A 304 -2.27 35.25 5.00
CA THR A 304 -0.85 34.89 4.70
C THR A 304 0.08 36.08 4.48
N LYS A 305 -0.41 37.33 4.58
CA LYS A 305 0.44 38.52 4.39
C LYS A 305 1.49 38.73 5.51
N LYS A 306 1.41 37.97 6.61
CA LYS A 306 2.37 38.04 7.72
C LYS A 306 3.41 36.90 7.76
N LEU A 307 3.37 35.93 6.84
CA LEU A 307 4.22 34.73 6.93
C LEU A 307 5.03 34.38 5.66
N TYR A 308 5.07 35.26 4.66
CA TYR A 308 5.98 35.06 3.52
C TYR A 308 7.39 35.60 3.83
N GLY A 309 8.09 34.90 4.71
CA GLY A 309 9.52 34.68 4.56
C GLY A 309 9.71 33.33 3.87
N GLN A 310 10.16 33.35 2.61
CA GLN A 310 10.74 32.22 1.86
C GLN A 310 10.02 30.86 1.92
N ALA A 311 9.15 30.58 0.95
CA ALA A 311 8.99 29.24 0.35
C ALA A 311 8.14 29.33 -0.93
N GLN A 312 8.75 29.03 -2.07
CA GLN A 312 8.03 28.77 -3.32
C GLN A 312 7.43 27.36 -3.25
N SER A 313 6.11 27.24 -3.36
CA SER A 313 5.44 25.95 -3.54
C SER A 313 5.19 25.72 -5.02
N LEU A 314 5.89 24.74 -5.59
CA LEU A 314 5.79 24.23 -6.96
C LEU A 314 4.78 23.07 -7.03
N ALA A 315 3.52 23.30 -6.67
CA ALA A 315 2.47 22.30 -6.87
C ALA A 315 1.53 22.76 -8.00
N ALA A 316 1.83 22.31 -9.22
CA ALA A 316 0.92 22.39 -10.35
C ALA A 316 -0.21 21.36 -10.15
N SER A 317 -1.43 21.82 -9.90
CA SER A 317 -2.62 20.97 -9.98
C SER A 317 -3.10 20.94 -11.42
N GLY A 318 -2.67 19.92 -12.19
CA GLY A 318 -3.24 19.62 -13.49
C GLY A 318 -4.67 19.10 -13.33
N ILE A 319 -5.65 19.91 -13.69
CA ILE A 319 -6.99 19.45 -14.05
C ILE A 319 -6.92 19.20 -15.56
N ASN A 320 -6.88 17.94 -15.96
CA ASN A 320 -7.09 17.57 -17.36
C ASN A 320 -8.59 17.70 -17.66
N LEU A 321 -8.92 18.48 -18.70
CA LEU A 321 -10.17 18.40 -19.44
C LEU A 321 -10.08 17.30 -20.49
#